data_AF-A0A378C1X2-F1
#
_entry.id   AF-A0A378C1X2-F1
#
_cell.length_a   1.000
_cell.length_b   1.000
_cell.length_c   1.000
_cell.angle_alpha   90.00
_cell.angle_beta   90.00
_cell.angle_gamma   90.00
#
_symmetry.space_group_name_H-M   'P 1'
#
loop_
_entity.id
_entity.type
_entity.pdbx_description
1 polymer ?
#
loop_
_entity_poly.entity_id
_entity_poly.type
_entity_poly.pdbx_seq_one_letter_code
_entity_poly.pdbx_strand_id
1 'polypeptide(L)'
;MGVDLIEQPVSAHDNAALVRLSQQIETAILADEAVATAYDGYQLAQQGFTGAYALKIAKAGGPNSVLALARVAQAAGIGLYGGTMLEGTVGTVASLHAWSTLPLQWGTEMFGPLLLKDDIVSVPLTFADGQVALPQTPGLGVELDEDKLHFIPASRSGEQEKKMLFKVEMTVNIPPGFPANEAEEIKKREKAYSQQLQREGKWRHIWRVAGLYANVSIFDVQDAEELHQILMGLPLYPFMAIKVEALCRHPSSIRDDDR
;
A
#
# COMPACT_ATOMS: atom_id res chain seq x y z
N MET A 1 -12.31 33.76 7.42
CA MET A 1 -12.15 32.77 6.33
C MET A 1 -13.53 32.17 6.10
N GLY A 2 -14.06 32.24 4.87
CA GLY A 2 -15.37 31.69 4.52
C GLY A 2 -15.23 30.23 4.12
N VAL A 3 -15.29 29.33 5.11
CA VAL A 3 -15.32 27.88 4.88
C VAL A 3 -16.73 27.49 4.49
N ASP A 4 -16.87 26.70 3.42
CA ASP A 4 -18.18 26.29 2.88
C ASP A 4 -18.72 25.00 3.52
N LEU A 5 -17.83 24.12 4.00
CA LEU A 5 -18.18 22.80 4.55
C LEU A 5 -17.20 22.36 5.63
N ILE A 6 -17.71 21.79 6.73
CA ILE A 6 -16.89 21.23 7.83
C ILE A 6 -17.21 19.74 7.97
N GLU A 7 -16.21 18.89 7.74
CA GLU A 7 -16.36 17.44 7.80
C GLU A 7 -16.05 16.90 9.19
N GLN A 8 -16.95 16.03 9.69
CA GLN A 8 -16.88 15.27 10.93
C GLN A 8 -16.04 15.94 12.05
N PRO A 9 -16.46 17.11 12.57
CA PRO A 9 -15.65 17.88 13.54
C PRO A 9 -15.52 17.20 14.92
N VAL A 10 -16.30 16.14 15.18
CA VAL A 10 -16.37 15.43 16.46
C VAL A 10 -16.40 13.92 16.24
N SER A 11 -16.06 13.16 17.27
CA SER A 11 -16.08 11.69 17.24
C SER A 11 -17.44 11.13 16.80
N ALA A 12 -17.43 10.04 16.02
CA ALA A 12 -18.63 9.29 15.65
C ALA A 12 -19.40 8.70 16.84
N HIS A 13 -18.76 8.63 18.02
CA HIS A 13 -19.43 8.22 19.25
C HIS A 13 -20.27 9.34 19.88
N ASP A 14 -20.17 10.59 19.41
CA ASP A 14 -20.91 11.75 19.93
C ASP A 14 -21.78 12.42 18.84
N ASN A 15 -22.72 11.65 18.29
CA ASN A 15 -23.70 12.16 17.32
C ASN A 15 -24.58 13.28 17.91
N ALA A 16 -24.78 13.32 19.23
CA ALA A 16 -25.51 14.40 19.88
C ALA A 16 -24.78 15.75 19.75
N ALA A 17 -23.44 15.75 19.87
CA ALA A 17 -22.65 16.93 19.56
C ALA A 17 -22.69 17.30 18.08
N LEU A 18 -22.60 16.32 17.17
CA LEU A 18 -22.67 16.58 15.73
C LEU A 18 -23.99 17.24 15.33
N VAL A 19 -25.13 16.72 15.81
CA VAL A 19 -26.46 17.30 15.60
C VAL A 19 -26.52 18.73 16.16
N ARG A 20 -26.07 18.94 17.40
CA ARG A 20 -26.05 20.27 18.03
C ARG A 20 -25.24 21.27 17.20
N LEU A 21 -24.07 20.89 16.72
CA LEU A 21 -23.24 21.74 15.87
C LEU A 21 -23.93 22.08 14.55
N SER A 22 -24.55 21.09 13.91
CA SER A 22 -25.27 21.29 12.64
C SER A 22 -26.43 22.29 12.71
N GLN A 23 -27.03 22.46 13.88
CA GLN A 23 -28.14 23.39 14.11
C GLN A 23 -27.70 24.79 14.56
N GLN A 24 -26.44 24.94 14.99
CA GLN A 24 -25.92 26.17 15.59
C GLN A 24 -24.93 26.90 14.68
N ILE A 25 -24.24 26.18 13.80
CA ILE A 25 -23.21 26.72 12.91
C ILE A 25 -23.85 27.15 11.59
N GLU A 26 -23.46 28.33 11.08
CA GLU A 26 -23.98 28.89 9.82
C GLU A 26 -23.36 28.25 8.57
N THR A 27 -22.22 27.55 8.72
CA THR A 27 -21.56 26.73 7.70
C THR A 27 -22.10 25.29 7.71
N ALA A 28 -22.23 24.68 6.54
CA ALA A 28 -22.71 23.30 6.42
C ALA A 28 -21.79 22.29 7.13
N ILE A 29 -22.40 21.27 7.74
CA ILE A 29 -21.69 20.13 8.33
C ILE A 29 -21.82 18.91 7.41
N LEU A 30 -20.70 18.22 7.19
CA LEU A 30 -20.64 16.96 6.46
C LEU A 30 -20.40 15.82 7.46
N ALA A 31 -21.33 14.88 7.57
CA ALA A 31 -21.16 13.68 8.37
C ALA A 31 -20.42 12.59 7.58
N ASP A 32 -19.32 12.06 8.13
CA ASP A 32 -18.56 10.96 7.56
C ASP A 32 -18.64 9.71 8.45
N GLU A 33 -17.83 9.60 9.49
CA GLU A 33 -17.80 8.42 10.36
C GLU A 33 -19.11 8.20 11.13
N ALA A 34 -19.91 9.25 11.34
CA ALA A 34 -21.23 9.15 11.97
C ALA A 34 -22.28 8.44 11.10
N VAL A 35 -22.01 8.21 9.81
CA VAL A 35 -22.96 7.63 8.86
C VAL A 35 -22.27 6.66 7.90
N ALA A 36 -22.57 5.37 8.02
CA ALA A 36 -22.03 4.34 7.12
C ALA A 36 -23.12 3.73 6.23
N THR A 37 -24.27 3.42 6.82
CA THR A 37 -25.38 2.70 6.18
C THR A 37 -26.64 3.56 6.12
N ALA A 38 -27.63 3.10 5.35
CA ALA A 38 -28.95 3.74 5.31
C ALA A 38 -29.63 3.83 6.68
N TYR A 39 -29.35 2.87 7.59
CA TYR A 39 -29.87 2.88 8.95
C TYR A 39 -29.30 4.02 9.77
N ASP A 40 -27.98 4.21 9.70
CA ASP A 40 -27.30 5.32 10.38
C ASP A 40 -27.79 6.66 9.81
N GLY A 41 -27.91 6.75 8.48
CA GLY A 41 -28.39 7.95 7.80
C GLY A 41 -29.81 8.32 8.21
N TYR A 42 -30.70 7.34 8.41
CA TYR A 42 -32.05 7.57 8.91
C TYR A 42 -32.02 8.03 10.38
N GLN A 43 -31.25 7.35 11.24
CA GLN A 43 -31.16 7.68 12.67
C GLN A 43 -30.63 9.10 12.88
N LEU A 44 -29.56 9.47 12.18
CA LEU A 44 -28.92 10.78 12.30
C LEU A 44 -29.85 11.90 11.78
N ALA A 45 -30.54 11.67 10.67
CA ALA A 45 -31.56 12.58 10.17
C ALA A 45 -32.73 12.74 11.16
N GLN A 46 -33.22 11.64 11.73
CA GLN A 46 -34.31 11.63 12.70
C GLN A 46 -33.93 12.36 14.00
N GLN A 47 -32.66 12.31 14.40
CA GLN A 47 -32.13 13.08 15.54
C GLN A 47 -32.07 14.59 15.29
N GLY A 48 -32.29 15.03 14.04
CA GLY A 48 -32.34 16.44 13.66
C GLY A 48 -31.05 16.97 13.06
N PHE A 49 -30.16 16.10 12.55
CA PHE A 49 -29.00 16.53 11.78
C PHE A 49 -29.44 17.26 10.51
N THR A 50 -28.76 18.36 10.18
CA THR A 50 -28.91 19.11 8.94
C THR A 50 -27.55 19.35 8.30
N GLY A 51 -27.45 19.33 6.97
CA GLY A 51 -26.18 19.42 6.26
C GLY A 51 -26.07 18.39 5.15
N ALA A 52 -24.96 17.65 5.10
CA ALA A 52 -24.70 16.65 4.06
C ALA A 52 -24.09 15.36 4.62
N TYR A 53 -24.17 14.28 3.84
CA TYR A 53 -23.50 13.00 4.12
C TYR A 53 -22.37 12.72 3.13
N ALA A 54 -21.24 12.26 3.66
CA ALA A 54 -20.14 11.68 2.88
C ALA A 54 -20.47 10.23 2.55
N LEU A 55 -20.99 10.02 1.35
CA LEU A 55 -21.31 8.70 0.83
C LEU A 55 -20.01 7.99 0.45
N LYS A 56 -19.78 6.77 0.96
CA LYS A 56 -18.61 5.94 0.59
C LYS A 56 -19.06 4.51 0.36
N ILE A 57 -18.72 3.91 -0.78
CA ILE A 57 -19.12 2.54 -1.09
C ILE A 57 -18.52 1.54 -0.09
N ALA A 58 -17.32 1.81 0.41
CA ALA A 58 -16.63 0.96 1.38
C ALA A 58 -17.40 0.88 2.71
N LYS A 59 -17.96 2.00 3.18
CA LYS A 59 -18.77 2.05 4.41
C LYS A 59 -20.13 1.37 4.24
N ALA A 60 -20.78 1.60 3.10
CA ALA A 60 -22.13 1.12 2.84
C ALA A 60 -22.19 -0.34 2.36
N GLY A 61 -21.06 -0.96 2.03
CA GLY A 61 -21.01 -2.32 1.50
C GLY A 61 -21.31 -2.40 0.00
N GLY A 62 -20.86 -1.42 -0.79
CA GLY A 62 -20.79 -1.47 -2.25
C GLY A 62 -21.58 -0.39 -3.01
N PRO A 63 -21.41 -0.30 -4.34
CA PRO A 63 -22.01 0.74 -5.18
C PRO A 63 -23.54 0.76 -5.19
N ASN A 64 -24.18 -0.40 -5.03
CA ASN A 64 -25.64 -0.46 -4.96
C ASN A 64 -26.16 -0.09 -3.56
N SER A 65 -25.54 -0.64 -2.52
CA SER A 65 -25.94 -0.44 -1.12
C SER A 65 -25.89 1.03 -0.71
N VAL A 66 -24.90 1.80 -1.20
CA VAL A 66 -24.79 3.24 -0.90
C VAL A 66 -25.95 4.07 -1.44
N LEU A 67 -26.64 3.59 -2.49
CA LEU A 67 -27.78 4.30 -3.06
C LEU A 67 -28.96 4.35 -2.08
N ALA A 68 -29.12 3.32 -1.22
CA ALA A 68 -30.15 3.35 -0.18
C ALA A 68 -29.91 4.50 0.81
N LEU A 69 -28.66 4.71 1.23
CA LEU A 69 -28.28 5.84 2.08
C LEU A 69 -28.53 7.18 1.37
N ALA A 70 -28.16 7.28 0.08
CA ALA A 70 -28.40 8.48 -0.70
C ALA A 70 -29.90 8.84 -0.78
N ARG A 71 -30.79 7.85 -0.98
CA ARG A 71 -32.24 8.07 -1.01
C ARG A 71 -32.80 8.50 0.34
N VAL A 72 -32.31 7.92 1.45
CA VAL A 72 -32.66 8.37 2.81
C VAL A 72 -32.28 9.83 3.02
N ALA A 73 -31.05 10.21 2.67
CA ALA A 73 -30.57 11.59 2.78
C ALA A 73 -31.43 12.55 1.94
N GLN A 74 -31.70 12.22 0.68
CA GLN A 74 -32.55 13.05 -0.19
C GLN A 74 -33.97 13.22 0.36
N ALA A 75 -34.57 12.15 0.87
CA ALA A 75 -35.90 12.22 1.48
C ALA A 75 -35.93 13.08 2.76
N ALA A 76 -34.81 13.16 3.48
CA ALA A 76 -34.63 13.99 4.67
C ALA A 76 -34.17 15.43 4.36
N GLY A 77 -33.95 15.78 3.09
CA GLY A 77 -33.41 17.10 2.71
C GLY A 77 -31.92 17.29 3.02
N ILE A 78 -31.17 16.20 3.19
CA ILE A 78 -29.72 16.19 3.47
C ILE A 78 -28.95 16.13 2.14
N GLY A 79 -27.95 16.99 2.00
CA GLY A 79 -27.07 17.07 0.84
C GLY A 79 -26.19 15.83 0.66
N LEU A 80 -25.71 15.62 -0.56
CA LEU A 80 -24.88 14.46 -0.90
C LEU A 80 -23.47 14.91 -1.32
N TYR A 81 -22.48 14.14 -0.87
CA TYR A 81 -21.07 14.25 -1.25
C TYR A 81 -20.52 12.86 -1.57
N GLY A 82 -19.78 12.73 -2.68
CA GLY A 82 -19.13 11.48 -3.06
C GLY A 82 -17.77 11.33 -2.39
N GLY A 83 -17.74 10.70 -1.23
CA GLY A 83 -16.55 10.49 -0.41
C GLY A 83 -15.72 9.26 -0.83
N THR A 84 -14.44 9.23 -0.44
CA THR A 84 -13.48 8.16 -0.73
C THR A 84 -12.87 7.57 0.56
N MET A 85 -12.34 6.35 0.48
CA MET A 85 -11.37 5.81 1.44
C MET A 85 -9.94 5.81 0.88
N LEU A 86 -9.67 6.68 -0.11
CA LEU A 86 -8.44 6.72 -0.89
C LEU A 86 -8.20 5.44 -1.69
N GLU A 87 -9.25 4.94 -2.32
CA GLU A 87 -9.15 3.77 -3.20
C GLU A 87 -8.24 4.03 -4.43
N GLY A 88 -7.65 2.97 -4.96
CA GLY A 88 -7.08 2.97 -6.31
C GLY A 88 -8.16 2.96 -7.40
N THR A 89 -7.75 2.89 -8.67
CA THR A 89 -8.64 3.11 -9.83
C THR A 89 -9.90 2.25 -9.80
N VAL A 90 -9.81 0.97 -9.42
CA VAL A 90 -10.97 0.06 -9.38
C VAL A 90 -12.04 0.51 -8.39
N GLY A 91 -11.65 0.89 -7.17
CA GLY A 91 -12.60 1.36 -6.15
C GLY A 91 -13.15 2.75 -6.46
N THR A 92 -12.31 3.62 -7.03
CA THR A 92 -12.72 4.95 -7.49
C THR A 92 -13.75 4.87 -8.60
N VAL A 93 -13.51 4.08 -9.65
CA VAL A 93 -14.47 3.98 -10.77
C VAL A 93 -15.78 3.31 -10.34
N ALA A 94 -15.73 2.33 -9.44
CA ALA A 94 -16.94 1.73 -8.86
C ALA A 94 -17.78 2.76 -8.09
N SER A 95 -17.13 3.69 -7.38
CA SER A 95 -17.77 4.81 -6.70
C SER A 95 -18.35 5.81 -7.69
N LEU A 96 -17.57 6.20 -8.72
CA LEU A 96 -18.00 7.12 -9.77
C LEU A 96 -19.25 6.63 -10.53
N HIS A 97 -19.36 5.32 -10.79
CA HIS A 97 -20.58 4.74 -11.36
C HIS A 97 -21.80 5.00 -10.47
N ALA A 98 -21.69 4.84 -9.15
CA ALA A 98 -22.78 5.18 -8.22
C ALA A 98 -23.07 6.69 -8.20
N TRP A 99 -22.03 7.52 -8.10
CA TRP A 99 -22.12 8.99 -8.06
C TRP A 99 -22.79 9.59 -9.29
N SER A 100 -22.55 9.01 -10.47
CA SER A 100 -23.16 9.46 -11.72
C SER A 100 -24.69 9.39 -11.74
N THR A 101 -25.29 8.61 -10.83
CA THR A 101 -26.74 8.42 -10.72
C THR A 101 -27.40 9.37 -9.69
N LEU A 102 -26.61 10.22 -9.04
CA LEU A 102 -27.03 11.04 -7.91
C LEU A 102 -26.69 12.53 -8.14
N PRO A 103 -27.54 13.46 -7.67
CA PRO A 103 -27.23 14.89 -7.66
C PRO A 103 -26.33 15.22 -6.46
N LEU A 104 -25.01 15.19 -6.67
CA LEU A 104 -24.02 15.49 -5.62
C LEU A 104 -23.77 16.99 -5.49
N GLN A 105 -24.52 17.66 -4.61
CA GLN A 105 -24.41 19.11 -4.36
C GLN A 105 -22.98 19.55 -4.04
N TRP A 106 -22.24 18.72 -3.30
CA TRP A 106 -20.89 19.05 -2.81
C TRP A 106 -19.77 18.43 -3.66
N GLY A 107 -20.09 17.86 -4.82
CA GLY A 107 -19.12 17.20 -5.69
C GLY A 107 -18.60 15.87 -5.09
N THR A 108 -17.34 15.56 -5.38
CA THR A 108 -16.68 14.32 -4.96
C THR A 108 -15.20 14.53 -4.67
N GLU A 109 -14.61 13.63 -3.89
CA GLU A 109 -13.17 13.53 -3.62
C GLU A 109 -12.55 12.27 -4.26
N MET A 110 -12.95 11.94 -5.48
CA MET A 110 -12.50 10.74 -6.19
C MET A 110 -11.06 10.85 -6.74
N PHE A 111 -10.12 11.37 -5.94
CA PHE A 111 -8.72 11.62 -6.33
C PHE A 111 -7.73 10.55 -5.88
N GLY A 112 -8.18 9.50 -5.17
CA GLY A 112 -7.33 8.41 -4.66
C GLY A 112 -6.27 7.89 -5.66
N PRO A 113 -6.60 7.64 -6.94
CA PRO A 113 -5.63 7.16 -7.94
C PRO A 113 -4.46 8.13 -8.17
N LEU A 114 -4.66 9.44 -8.00
CA LEU A 114 -3.61 10.45 -8.18
C LEU A 114 -2.56 10.44 -7.05
N LEU A 115 -2.85 9.79 -5.93
CA LEU A 115 -1.91 9.64 -4.81
C LEU A 115 -0.99 8.43 -4.97
N LEU A 116 -1.34 7.50 -5.86
CA LEU A 116 -0.57 6.29 -6.10
C LEU A 116 0.55 6.57 -7.11
N LYS A 117 1.74 6.01 -6.85
CA LYS A 117 2.86 6.08 -7.82
C LYS A 117 2.66 5.11 -8.99
N ASP A 118 1.95 4.01 -8.75
CA ASP A 118 1.56 3.02 -9.75
C ASP A 118 0.25 2.35 -9.28
N ASP A 119 -0.52 1.80 -10.22
CA ASP A 119 -1.84 1.21 -9.98
C ASP A 119 -2.00 -0.09 -10.77
N ILE A 120 -2.86 -0.99 -10.32
CA ILE A 120 -3.06 -2.36 -10.85
C ILE A 120 -3.90 -2.43 -12.12
N VAL A 121 -4.24 -1.29 -12.72
CA VAL A 121 -5.04 -1.23 -13.95
C VAL A 121 -4.16 -0.98 -15.17
N SER A 122 -4.60 -1.50 -16.32
CA SER A 122 -3.89 -1.32 -17.59
C SER A 122 -3.95 0.13 -18.09
N VAL A 123 -5.10 0.78 -17.90
CA VAL A 123 -5.33 2.18 -18.29
C VAL A 123 -5.93 2.94 -17.10
N PRO A 124 -5.29 4.02 -16.61
CA PRO A 124 -5.81 4.81 -15.50
C PRO A 124 -6.98 5.71 -15.92
N LEU A 125 -7.74 6.20 -14.94
CA LEU A 125 -8.77 7.21 -15.18
C LEU A 125 -8.16 8.53 -15.67
N THR A 126 -8.93 9.26 -16.49
CA THR A 126 -8.53 10.57 -16.99
C THR A 126 -9.05 11.67 -16.07
N PHE A 127 -8.13 12.43 -15.47
CA PHE A 127 -8.39 13.62 -14.67
C PHE A 127 -7.98 14.87 -15.45
N ALA A 128 -8.88 15.85 -15.55
CA ALA A 128 -8.62 17.12 -16.22
C ALA A 128 -9.54 18.21 -15.68
N ASP A 129 -9.05 19.45 -15.58
CA ASP A 129 -9.83 20.64 -15.23
C ASP A 129 -10.66 20.50 -13.93
N GLY A 130 -10.10 19.82 -12.92
CA GLY A 130 -10.78 19.58 -11.64
C GLY A 130 -11.90 18.54 -11.72
N GLN A 131 -11.94 17.74 -12.79
CA GLN A 131 -12.94 16.71 -13.05
C GLN A 131 -12.29 15.37 -13.36
N VAL A 132 -13.11 14.31 -13.32
CA VAL A 132 -12.74 12.95 -13.72
C VAL A 132 -13.78 12.43 -14.72
N ALA A 133 -13.31 11.81 -15.80
CA ALA A 133 -14.19 11.24 -16.82
C ALA A 133 -14.67 9.84 -16.40
N LEU A 134 -15.99 9.62 -16.42
CA LEU A 134 -16.58 8.30 -16.17
C LEU A 134 -16.51 7.43 -17.44
N PRO A 135 -15.85 6.25 -17.39
CA PRO A 135 -15.87 5.30 -18.50
C PRO A 135 -17.29 4.85 -18.87
N GLN A 136 -17.58 4.76 -20.17
CA GLN A 136 -18.90 4.36 -20.71
C GLN A 136 -18.89 2.97 -21.36
N THR A 137 -17.79 2.22 -21.22
CA THR A 137 -17.67 0.85 -21.71
C THR A 137 -18.30 -0.15 -20.73
N PRO A 138 -18.62 -1.39 -21.15
CA PRO A 138 -19.24 -2.39 -20.28
C PRO A 138 -18.49 -2.65 -18.97
N GLY A 139 -19.23 -2.97 -17.91
CA GLY A 139 -18.68 -3.23 -16.59
C GLY A 139 -18.22 -1.95 -15.90
N LEU A 140 -17.08 -2.02 -15.19
CA LEU A 140 -16.48 -0.84 -14.57
C LEU A 140 -15.81 0.09 -15.59
N GLY A 141 -15.49 -0.42 -16.79
CA GLY A 141 -14.78 0.31 -17.84
C GLY A 141 -13.27 0.45 -17.60
N VAL A 142 -12.69 -0.41 -16.75
CA VAL A 142 -11.25 -0.57 -16.53
C VAL A 142 -10.89 -2.05 -16.55
N GLU A 143 -9.67 -2.37 -16.94
CA GLU A 143 -9.13 -3.73 -16.94
C GLU A 143 -7.93 -3.83 -16.00
N LEU A 144 -7.75 -5.00 -15.38
CA LEU A 144 -6.60 -5.29 -14.54
C LEU A 144 -5.36 -5.53 -15.39
N ASP A 145 -4.23 -5.05 -14.90
CA ASP A 145 -2.89 -5.42 -15.34
C ASP A 145 -2.40 -6.54 -14.41
N GLU A 146 -2.45 -7.78 -14.91
CA GLU A 146 -2.09 -8.98 -14.12
C GLU A 146 -0.61 -8.97 -13.69
N ASP A 147 0.29 -8.41 -14.50
CA ASP A 147 1.71 -8.31 -14.15
C ASP A 147 1.89 -7.38 -12.96
N LYS A 148 1.20 -6.22 -12.95
CA LYS A 148 1.21 -5.30 -11.81
C LYS A 148 0.53 -5.88 -10.58
N LEU A 149 -0.59 -6.59 -10.76
CA LEU A 149 -1.30 -7.25 -9.67
C LEU A 149 -0.40 -8.30 -8.99
N HIS A 150 0.38 -9.06 -9.76
CA HIS A 150 1.34 -10.03 -9.25
C HIS A 150 2.62 -9.39 -8.69
N PHE A 151 2.99 -8.21 -9.18
CA PHE A 151 4.16 -7.46 -8.69
C PHE A 151 3.94 -6.94 -7.27
N ILE A 152 2.74 -6.44 -6.95
CA ILE A 152 2.43 -5.93 -5.61
C ILE A 152 2.27 -7.13 -4.66
N PRO A 153 3.17 -7.31 -3.67
CA PRO A 153 3.11 -8.47 -2.81
C PRO A 153 1.89 -8.38 -1.89
N ALA A 154 0.91 -9.25 -2.09
CA ALA A 154 -0.14 -9.47 -1.11
C ALA A 154 0.47 -10.13 0.14
N SER A 155 0.33 -9.53 1.32
CA SER A 155 0.53 -10.25 2.58
C SER A 155 -0.62 -11.25 2.72
N ARG A 156 -0.45 -12.45 2.17
CA ARG A 156 -1.36 -13.56 2.46
C ARG A 156 -1.10 -13.95 3.91
N SER A 157 -2.10 -13.79 4.77
CA SER A 157 -2.12 -14.30 6.14
C SER A 157 -2.28 -15.83 6.14
N GLY A 158 -1.26 -16.51 5.60
CA GLY A 158 -1.13 -17.95 5.54
C GLY A 158 0.34 -18.28 5.48
N GLU A 159 0.89 -18.71 6.62
CA GLU A 159 2.28 -19.12 6.81
C GLU A 159 2.72 -20.12 5.73
N GLN A 160 3.42 -19.63 4.73
CA GLN A 160 4.51 -20.37 4.11
C GLN A 160 5.77 -19.62 4.52
N GLU A 161 6.76 -20.32 5.09
CA GLU A 161 8.10 -19.80 5.37
C GLU A 161 8.70 -19.22 4.08
N LYS A 162 8.38 -17.96 3.78
CA LYS A 162 8.78 -17.31 2.56
C LYS A 162 10.19 -16.80 2.77
N LYS A 163 11.17 -17.65 2.44
CA LYS A 163 12.55 -17.21 2.37
C LYS A 163 12.68 -16.05 1.38
N MET A 164 13.49 -15.07 1.76
CA MET A 164 13.81 -13.88 0.98
C MET A 164 15.19 -14.05 0.34
N LEU A 165 15.30 -13.57 -0.89
CA LEU A 165 16.57 -13.50 -1.59
C LEU A 165 17.22 -12.13 -1.34
N PHE A 166 18.52 -12.15 -1.04
CA PHE A 166 19.30 -10.92 -0.89
C PHE A 166 20.53 -10.99 -1.79
N LYS A 167 20.74 -9.94 -2.59
CA LYS A 167 22.01 -9.69 -3.25
C LYS A 167 22.93 -8.98 -2.28
N VAL A 168 24.12 -9.53 -2.08
CA VAL A 168 25.14 -8.96 -1.20
C VAL A 168 26.43 -8.77 -1.99
N GLU A 169 26.87 -7.52 -2.10
CA GLU A 169 28.18 -7.16 -2.65
C GLU A 169 29.15 -6.97 -1.49
N MET A 170 30.32 -7.61 -1.58
CA MET A 170 31.32 -7.62 -0.52
C MET A 170 32.69 -7.28 -1.07
N THR A 171 33.32 -6.24 -0.55
CA THR A 171 34.70 -5.86 -0.88
C THR A 171 35.57 -5.99 0.35
N VAL A 172 36.63 -6.80 0.27
CA VAL A 172 37.53 -7.05 1.41
C VAL A 172 38.70 -6.08 1.36
N ASN A 173 38.86 -5.28 2.41
CA ASN A 173 39.88 -4.25 2.57
C ASN A 173 40.69 -4.49 3.85
N ILE A 174 41.71 -5.35 3.77
CA ILE A 174 42.63 -5.58 4.91
C ILE A 174 43.69 -4.46 4.92
N PRO A 175 43.88 -3.72 6.03
CA PRO A 175 44.85 -2.63 6.11
C PRO A 175 46.30 -3.05 5.80
N PRO A 176 47.09 -2.19 5.12
CA PRO A 176 48.52 -2.39 4.97
C PRO A 176 49.20 -2.48 6.35
N GLY A 177 49.94 -3.57 6.60
CA GLY A 177 50.62 -3.81 7.89
C GLY A 177 49.89 -4.77 8.83
N PHE A 178 48.71 -5.30 8.45
CA PHE A 178 48.06 -6.36 9.21
C PHE A 178 48.91 -7.66 9.18
N PRO A 179 49.12 -8.37 10.31
CA PRO A 179 49.99 -9.54 10.37
C PRO A 179 49.54 -10.63 9.38
N ALA A 180 50.47 -11.09 8.54
CA ALA A 180 50.15 -12.04 7.46
C ALA A 180 49.68 -13.41 8.00
N ASN A 181 50.25 -13.86 9.12
CA ASN A 181 49.83 -15.08 9.81
C ASN A 181 48.38 -15.00 10.31
N GLU A 182 47.98 -13.86 10.90
CA GLU A 182 46.61 -13.65 11.35
C GLU A 182 45.64 -13.49 10.18
N ALA A 183 46.05 -12.82 9.09
CA ALA A 183 45.24 -12.69 7.89
C ALA A 183 44.93 -14.06 7.26
N GLU A 184 45.90 -14.95 7.18
CA GLU A 184 45.72 -16.30 6.63
C GLU A 184 44.79 -17.16 7.50
N GLU A 185 44.92 -17.09 8.83
CA GLU A 185 44.01 -17.81 9.75
C GLU A 185 42.58 -17.27 9.67
N ILE A 186 42.39 -15.95 9.55
CA ILE A 186 41.06 -15.35 9.36
C ILE A 186 40.46 -15.81 8.02
N LYS A 187 41.22 -15.77 6.91
CA LYS A 187 40.76 -16.25 5.60
C LYS A 187 40.38 -17.74 5.62
N LYS A 188 41.11 -18.56 6.37
CA LYS A 188 40.82 -20.00 6.51
C LYS A 188 39.50 -20.23 7.22
N ARG A 189 39.24 -19.51 8.31
CA ARG A 189 37.96 -19.55 9.04
C ARG A 189 36.80 -19.02 8.19
N GLU A 190 37.02 -17.91 7.48
CA GLU A 190 36.05 -17.35 6.53
C GLU A 190 35.65 -18.39 5.46
N LYS A 191 36.65 -19.07 4.88
CA LYS A 191 36.41 -20.12 3.90
C LYS A 191 35.58 -21.27 4.48
N ALA A 192 35.86 -21.70 5.70
CA ALA A 192 35.10 -22.76 6.35
C ALA A 192 33.64 -22.34 6.59
N TYR A 193 33.41 -21.14 7.12
CA TYR A 193 32.09 -20.61 7.42
C TYR A 193 31.26 -20.39 6.14
N SER A 194 31.85 -19.75 5.12
CA SER A 194 31.18 -19.57 3.82
C SER A 194 30.84 -20.89 3.13
N GLN A 195 31.70 -21.91 3.22
CA GLN A 195 31.41 -23.24 2.70
C GLN A 195 30.30 -23.95 3.48
N GLN A 196 30.21 -23.75 4.79
CA GLN A 196 29.10 -24.27 5.60
C GLN A 196 27.77 -23.66 5.15
N LEU A 197 27.68 -22.34 5.04
CA LEU A 197 26.48 -21.64 4.60
C LEU A 197 26.04 -22.02 3.18
N GLN A 198 27.00 -22.30 2.30
CA GLN A 198 26.71 -22.84 0.96
C GLN A 198 26.09 -24.25 1.04
N ARG A 199 26.59 -25.13 1.91
CA ARG A 199 26.03 -26.47 2.10
C ARG A 199 24.63 -26.45 2.74
N GLU A 200 24.38 -25.49 3.63
CA GLU A 200 23.06 -25.26 4.24
C GLU A 200 22.06 -24.61 3.27
N GLY A 201 22.52 -24.19 2.08
CA GLY A 201 21.70 -23.52 1.07
C GLY A 201 21.42 -22.04 1.34
N LYS A 202 21.89 -21.49 2.48
CA LYS A 202 21.69 -20.09 2.85
C LYS A 202 22.53 -19.14 2.00
N TRP A 203 23.76 -19.54 1.66
CA TRP A 203 24.61 -18.80 0.72
C TRP A 203 24.54 -19.46 -0.64
N ARG A 204 23.45 -19.17 -1.35
CA ARG A 204 23.02 -19.87 -2.56
C ARG A 204 24.02 -19.75 -3.71
N HIS A 205 24.52 -18.54 -3.92
CA HIS A 205 25.50 -18.27 -4.97
C HIS A 205 26.58 -17.29 -4.51
N ILE A 206 27.79 -17.46 -5.03
CA ILE A 206 28.93 -16.58 -4.80
C ILE A 206 29.77 -16.49 -6.07
N TRP A 207 30.02 -15.26 -6.54
CA TRP A 207 30.85 -14.98 -7.70
C TRP A 207 31.93 -13.96 -7.36
N ARG A 208 33.10 -14.13 -7.97
CA ARG A 208 34.18 -13.14 -7.97
C ARG A 208 33.86 -12.07 -9.00
N VAL A 209 33.96 -10.79 -8.63
CA VAL A 209 33.89 -9.69 -9.59
C VAL A 209 35.20 -9.63 -10.37
N ALA A 210 35.12 -9.69 -11.70
CA ALA A 210 36.31 -9.68 -12.55
C ALA A 210 37.12 -8.40 -12.36
N GLY A 211 38.44 -8.54 -12.15
CA GLY A 211 39.35 -7.40 -11.96
C GLY A 211 39.30 -6.74 -10.58
N LEU A 212 38.43 -7.17 -9.67
CA LEU A 212 38.30 -6.61 -8.33
C LEU A 212 38.44 -7.67 -7.24
N TYR A 213 38.98 -7.27 -6.09
CA TYR A 213 38.96 -8.10 -4.88
C TYR A 213 37.61 -7.99 -4.15
N ALA A 214 36.53 -8.23 -4.90
CA ALA A 214 35.16 -8.13 -4.44
C ALA A 214 34.32 -9.32 -4.95
N ASN A 215 33.24 -9.63 -4.25
CA ASN A 215 32.31 -10.70 -4.59
C ASN A 215 30.87 -10.18 -4.67
N VAL A 216 30.07 -10.83 -5.50
CA VAL A 216 28.60 -10.67 -5.51
C VAL A 216 28.01 -12.03 -5.11
N SER A 217 27.09 -12.00 -4.15
CA SER A 217 26.50 -13.18 -3.54
C SER A 217 24.98 -13.10 -3.54
N ILE A 218 24.32 -14.26 -3.61
CA ILE A 218 22.88 -14.38 -3.35
C ILE A 218 22.70 -15.21 -2.10
N PHE A 219 22.01 -14.64 -1.10
CA PHE A 219 21.61 -15.31 0.12
C PHE A 219 20.11 -15.64 0.06
N ASP A 220 19.75 -16.80 0.60
CA ASP A 220 18.39 -17.35 0.65
C ASP A 220 18.07 -17.68 2.10
N VAL A 221 17.48 -16.70 2.79
CA VAL A 221 17.33 -16.66 4.26
C VAL A 221 15.93 -16.20 4.61
N GLN A 222 15.45 -16.48 5.82
CA GLN A 222 14.08 -16.22 6.24
C GLN A 222 13.74 -14.72 6.18
N ASP A 223 14.65 -13.87 6.65
CA ASP A 223 14.45 -12.43 6.73
C ASP A 223 15.78 -11.66 6.78
N ALA A 224 15.68 -10.34 6.95
CA ALA A 224 16.84 -9.45 7.06
C ALA A 224 17.63 -9.65 8.38
N GLU A 225 17.00 -10.15 9.45
CA GLU A 225 17.65 -10.39 10.73
C GLU A 225 18.57 -11.61 10.63
N GLU A 226 18.10 -12.71 10.04
CA GLU A 226 18.94 -13.88 9.75
C GLU A 226 20.13 -13.50 8.86
N LEU A 227 19.89 -12.71 7.80
CA LEU A 227 20.98 -12.22 6.94
C LEU A 227 22.01 -11.44 7.77
N HIS A 228 21.54 -10.52 8.61
CA HIS A 228 22.40 -9.68 9.42
C HIS A 228 23.30 -10.50 10.34
N GLN A 229 22.74 -11.51 11.03
CA GLN A 229 23.50 -12.42 11.89
C GLN A 229 24.56 -13.21 11.10
N ILE A 230 24.21 -13.69 9.90
CA ILE A 230 25.15 -14.39 9.01
C ILE A 230 26.31 -13.47 8.62
N LEU A 231 26.01 -12.24 8.20
CA LEU A 231 27.02 -11.29 7.75
C LEU A 231 27.95 -10.87 8.91
N MET A 232 27.39 -10.58 10.08
CA MET A 232 28.18 -10.27 11.28
C MET A 232 29.04 -11.45 11.75
N GLY A 233 28.58 -12.68 11.48
CA GLY A 233 29.30 -13.91 11.81
C GLY A 233 30.54 -14.16 10.94
N LEU A 234 30.74 -13.42 9.85
CA LEU A 234 31.89 -13.61 8.95
C LEU A 234 33.19 -13.15 9.64
N PRO A 235 34.20 -14.03 9.77
CA PRO A 235 35.50 -13.65 10.32
C PRO A 235 36.17 -12.42 9.68
N LEU A 236 35.94 -12.17 8.39
CA LEU A 236 36.45 -10.99 7.68
C LEU A 236 35.52 -9.76 7.78
N TYR A 237 34.34 -9.85 8.40
CA TYR A 237 33.37 -8.75 8.51
C TYR A 237 33.99 -7.40 8.91
N PRO A 238 34.91 -7.31 9.90
CA PRO A 238 35.54 -6.03 10.29
C PRO A 238 36.33 -5.34 9.17
N PHE A 239 36.71 -6.07 8.13
CA PHE A 239 37.49 -5.59 6.99
C PHE A 239 36.65 -5.49 5.71
N MET A 240 35.33 -5.68 5.77
CA MET A 240 34.47 -5.68 4.59
C MET A 240 33.68 -4.38 4.44
N ALA A 241 33.60 -3.89 3.20
CA ALA A 241 32.53 -3.02 2.77
C ALA A 241 31.41 -3.88 2.16
N ILE A 242 30.20 -3.79 2.72
CA ILE A 242 29.06 -4.62 2.35
C ILE A 242 27.91 -3.74 1.85
N LYS A 243 27.33 -4.10 0.72
CA LYS A 243 26.07 -3.54 0.20
C LYS A 243 25.05 -4.66 0.07
N VAL A 244 23.84 -4.43 0.62
CA VAL A 244 22.76 -5.41 0.64
C VAL A 244 21.56 -4.86 -0.14
N GLU A 245 20.99 -5.67 -1.01
CA GLU A 245 19.76 -5.39 -1.77
C GLU A 245 18.80 -6.58 -1.64
N ALA A 246 17.61 -6.36 -1.06
CA ALA A 246 16.56 -7.36 -1.04
C ALA A 246 16.00 -7.56 -2.46
N LEU A 247 15.74 -8.81 -2.84
CA LEU A 247 15.29 -9.19 -4.17
C LEU A 247 13.87 -9.75 -4.13
N CYS A 248 13.07 -9.35 -5.12
CA CYS A 248 11.80 -9.99 -5.44
C CYS A 248 11.97 -10.83 -6.71
N ARG A 249 11.20 -11.92 -6.81
CA ARG A 249 11.12 -12.68 -8.05
C ARG A 249 10.50 -11.83 -9.14
N HIS A 250 11.12 -11.83 -10.31
CA HIS A 250 10.58 -11.13 -11.47
C HIS A 250 9.38 -11.90 -12.06
N PRO A 251 8.27 -11.25 -12.45
CA PRO A 251 7.09 -11.92 -12.99
C PRO A 251 7.39 -12.72 -14.26
N SER A 252 8.27 -12.23 -15.13
CA SER A 252 8.72 -12.95 -16.33
C SER A 252 9.70 -14.12 -16.09
N SER A 253 9.92 -14.54 -14.84
CA SER A 253 10.71 -15.73 -14.53
C SER A 253 10.03 -16.97 -15.10
N ILE A 254 10.63 -17.60 -16.11
CA ILE A 254 10.13 -18.86 -16.69
C ILE A 254 10.38 -20.10 -15.81
N ARG A 255 11.19 -19.97 -14.75
CA ARG A 255 11.43 -21.04 -13.77
C ARG A 255 10.41 -20.92 -12.65
N ASP A 256 10.10 -22.05 -12.02
CA ASP A 256 9.26 -22.13 -10.80
C ASP A 256 10.09 -22.05 -9.51
N ASP A 257 11.41 -22.21 -9.60
CA ASP A 257 12.37 -22.01 -8.50
C ASP A 257 13.52 -21.08 -8.95
N ASP A 258 14.31 -20.57 -8.00
CA ASP A 258 15.43 -19.67 -8.31
C ASP A 258 16.76 -20.43 -8.53
N ARG A 259 16.72 -21.73 -8.89
CA ARG A 259 17.91 -22.61 -8.99
C ARG A 259 18.59 -22.49 -10.35
#